data_AF-A0A5J5HVY2-F1
#
_entry.id   AF-A0A5J5HVY2-F1
#
_cell.length_a   1.000
_cell.length_b   1.000
_cell.length_c   1.000
_cell.angle_alpha   90.00
_cell.angle_beta   90.00
_cell.angle_gamma   90.00
#
_symmetry.space_group_name_H-M   'P 1'
#
loop_
_entity.id
_entity.type
_entity.pdbx_description
1 polymer ?
#
loop_
_entity_poly.entity_id
_entity_poly.type
_entity_poly.pdbx_seq_one_letter_code
_entity_poly.pdbx_strand_id
1 'polypeptide(L)'
;MKLVDHEIVKQKMKSRLYMNVVFKGIFLLATLFGLLVLGILLYRVISQGIGYLDWQFMNSLPSRKPEEAGIYTALNGTIWLMFVVAPVSLILGVGTAIYLEEYAKKNRFTTFIQINISNLAGVPSVVFGLLGLTIFVRALALGTSVLAAGLTMSLLILPVIIVAAQEAIRAVPKQLREASFGMGATKWQTIVRVVMPAAIPGILTGAILALSRAIGETAPLVVLGLPLFLAFLPNSFLDTLTVLPMQIYNWTSRPQVEFQALAAAAILVLLVLLIAMNSIAVIIRNKFQKRL
;
A
#
# COMPACT_ATOMS: atom_id res chain seq x y z
N MET A 1 42.79 -21.25 -13.28
CA MET A 1 41.46 -21.46 -12.64
C MET A 1 41.37 -22.89 -12.09
N LYS A 2 41.93 -23.15 -10.90
CA LYS A 2 41.73 -24.39 -10.12
C LYS A 2 41.78 -24.00 -8.64
N LEU A 3 40.72 -23.35 -8.16
CA LEU A 3 40.58 -22.96 -6.74
C LEU A 3 39.41 -23.67 -6.05
N VAL A 4 38.77 -24.62 -6.73
CA VAL A 4 37.68 -25.42 -6.18
C VAL A 4 38.15 -26.85 -6.05
N ASP A 5 38.32 -27.31 -4.81
CA ASP A 5 38.61 -28.69 -4.52
C ASP A 5 37.34 -29.53 -4.74
N HIS A 6 37.29 -30.19 -5.91
CA HIS A 6 36.12 -30.92 -6.37
C HIS A 6 35.77 -32.14 -5.48
N GLU A 7 36.75 -32.69 -4.75
CA GLU A 7 36.53 -33.81 -3.82
C GLU A 7 35.74 -33.34 -2.58
N ILE A 8 36.16 -32.22 -1.99
CA ILE A 8 35.46 -31.61 -0.83
C ILE A 8 34.04 -31.19 -1.22
N VAL A 9 33.86 -30.64 -2.42
CA VAL A 9 32.54 -30.28 -2.94
C VAL A 9 31.67 -31.53 -3.08
N LYS A 10 32.16 -32.60 -3.70
CA LYS A 10 31.40 -33.84 -3.93
C LYS A 10 31.00 -34.52 -2.61
N GLN A 11 31.87 -34.48 -1.59
CA GLN A 11 31.59 -35.03 -0.26
C GLN A 11 30.49 -34.22 0.48
N LYS A 12 30.56 -32.88 0.44
CA LYS A 12 29.56 -32.00 1.07
C LYS A 12 28.28 -31.85 0.24
N MET A 13 28.29 -32.24 -1.04
CA MET A 13 27.17 -32.07 -1.96
C MET A 13 25.94 -32.89 -1.55
N LYS A 14 26.11 -34.14 -1.10
CA LYS A 14 24.98 -34.99 -0.64
C LYS A 14 24.26 -34.38 0.56
N SER A 15 25.01 -33.90 1.56
CA SER A 15 24.45 -33.23 2.74
C SER A 15 23.74 -31.92 2.36
N ARG A 16 24.35 -31.10 1.50
CA ARG A 16 23.71 -29.88 0.98
C ARG A 16 22.43 -30.16 0.19
N LEU A 17 22.41 -31.22 -0.63
CA LEU A 17 21.22 -31.64 -1.38
C LEU A 17 20.11 -32.12 -0.45
N TYR A 18 20.42 -32.94 0.55
CA TYR A 18 19.45 -33.39 1.54
C TYR A 18 18.88 -32.19 2.31
N MET A 19 19.74 -31.30 2.79
CA MET A 19 19.33 -30.09 3.52
C MET A 19 18.47 -29.16 2.64
N ASN A 20 18.78 -29.04 1.35
CA ASN A 20 17.95 -28.31 0.38
C ASN A 20 16.57 -28.95 0.20
N VAL A 21 16.48 -30.28 0.09
CA VAL A 21 15.20 -30.99 -0.02
C VAL A 21 14.35 -30.80 1.25
N VAL A 22 14.97 -30.88 2.43
CA VAL A 22 14.29 -30.63 3.71
C VAL A 22 13.78 -29.19 3.79
N PHE A 23 14.62 -28.18 3.53
CA PHE A 23 14.19 -26.79 3.56
C PHE A 23 13.10 -26.48 2.52
N LYS A 24 13.20 -27.05 1.31
CA LYS A 24 12.16 -26.92 0.28
C LYS A 24 10.84 -27.51 0.77
N GLY A 25 10.87 -28.68 1.42
CA GLY A 25 9.68 -29.29 2.02
C GLY A 25 9.04 -28.40 3.10
N ILE A 26 9.86 -27.88 4.02
CA ILE A 26 9.39 -26.97 5.08
C ILE A 26 8.76 -25.70 4.50
N PHE A 27 9.43 -25.03 3.55
CA PHE A 27 8.89 -23.81 2.94
C PHE A 27 7.61 -24.04 2.13
N LEU A 28 7.52 -25.19 1.44
CA LEU A 28 6.32 -25.58 0.71
C LEU A 28 5.16 -25.85 1.67
N LEU A 29 5.37 -26.59 2.76
CA LEU A 29 4.35 -26.83 3.78
C LEU A 29 3.89 -25.54 4.46
N ALA A 30 4.82 -24.63 4.80
CA ALA A 30 4.48 -23.34 5.38
C ALA A 30 3.62 -22.48 4.44
N THR A 31 3.95 -22.49 3.14
CA THR A 31 3.19 -21.77 2.11
C THR A 31 1.81 -22.39 1.90
N LEU A 32 1.71 -23.72 1.84
CA LEU A 32 0.43 -24.43 1.75
C LEU A 32 -0.46 -24.16 2.97
N PHE A 33 0.11 -24.16 4.17
CA PHE A 33 -0.63 -23.81 5.39
C PHE A 33 -1.17 -22.38 5.31
N GLY A 34 -0.35 -21.41 4.87
CA GLY A 34 -0.80 -20.03 4.67
C GLY A 34 -1.93 -19.90 3.65
N LEU A 35 -1.82 -20.59 2.51
CA LEU A 35 -2.87 -20.61 1.48
C LEU A 35 -4.15 -21.28 1.96
N LEU A 36 -4.04 -22.35 2.76
CA LEU A 36 -5.17 -23.03 3.37
C LEU A 36 -5.89 -22.09 4.35
N VAL A 37 -5.17 -21.44 5.26
CA VAL A 37 -5.74 -20.47 6.20
C VAL A 37 -6.41 -19.32 5.46
N LEU A 38 -5.77 -18.78 4.42
CA LEU A 38 -6.36 -17.74 3.57
C LEU A 38 -7.64 -18.23 2.91
N GLY A 39 -7.66 -19.45 2.36
CA GLY A 39 -8.84 -20.07 1.76
C GLY A 39 -9.99 -20.22 2.74
N ILE A 40 -9.71 -20.66 3.98
CA ILE A 40 -10.70 -20.76 5.05
C ILE A 40 -11.25 -19.38 5.42
N LEU A 41 -10.39 -18.37 5.54
CA LEU A 41 -10.81 -17.00 5.87
C LEU A 41 -11.70 -16.42 4.77
N LEU A 42 -11.32 -16.57 3.50
CA LEU A 42 -12.14 -16.13 2.37
C LEU A 42 -13.47 -16.85 2.32
N TYR A 43 -13.47 -18.18 2.48
CA TYR A 43 -14.71 -18.97 2.54
C TYR A 43 -15.63 -18.47 3.66
N ARG A 44 -15.09 -18.26 4.87
CA ARG A 44 -15.85 -17.77 6.01
C ARG A 44 -16.44 -16.38 5.76
N VAL A 45 -15.63 -15.45 5.25
CA VAL A 45 -16.06 -14.08 4.93
C VAL A 45 -17.15 -14.08 3.87
N ILE A 46 -17.03 -14.90 2.82
CA ILE A 46 -18.05 -15.02 1.78
C ILE A 46 -19.33 -15.63 2.36
N SER A 47 -19.24 -16.76 3.07
CA SER A 47 -20.41 -17.46 3.59
C SER A 47 -21.18 -16.65 4.63
N GLN A 48 -20.47 -15.85 5.46
CA GLN A 48 -21.08 -15.05 6.52
C GLN A 48 -21.54 -13.68 6.02
N GLY A 49 -20.83 -13.10 5.05
CA GLY A 49 -21.08 -11.75 4.58
C GLY A 49 -22.10 -11.66 3.44
N ILE A 50 -22.18 -12.65 2.55
CA ILE A 50 -22.97 -12.52 1.31
C ILE A 50 -24.46 -12.33 1.56
N GLY A 51 -25.01 -12.90 2.63
CA GLY A 51 -26.42 -12.75 3.01
C GLY A 51 -26.78 -11.36 3.53
N TYR A 52 -25.80 -10.53 3.91
CA TYR A 52 -25.99 -9.18 4.43
C TYR A 52 -25.63 -8.09 3.40
N LEU A 53 -25.24 -8.49 2.17
CA LEU A 53 -24.99 -7.57 1.08
C LEU A 53 -26.30 -7.20 0.39
N ASP A 54 -26.98 -6.17 0.90
CA ASP A 54 -28.16 -5.60 0.29
C ASP A 54 -28.00 -4.10 -0.02
N TRP A 55 -28.98 -3.54 -0.72
CA TRP A 55 -28.97 -2.12 -1.08
C TRP A 55 -29.04 -1.21 0.15
N GLN A 56 -29.69 -1.69 1.21
CA GLN A 56 -29.81 -0.98 2.48
C GLN A 56 -28.45 -0.84 3.15
N PHE A 57 -27.71 -1.92 3.32
CA PHE A 57 -26.37 -1.95 3.92
C PHE A 57 -25.40 -0.99 3.22
N MET A 58 -25.47 -0.89 1.90
CA MET A 58 -24.61 0.00 1.12
C MET A 58 -24.95 1.48 1.31
N ASN A 59 -26.23 1.84 1.51
CA ASN A 59 -26.71 3.22 1.53
C ASN A 59 -27.13 3.73 2.92
N SER A 60 -27.25 2.85 3.92
CA SER A 60 -27.62 3.26 5.26
C SER A 60 -26.41 3.74 6.07
N LEU A 61 -26.70 4.63 7.02
CA LEU A 61 -25.73 5.12 7.98
C LEU A 61 -25.37 4.00 8.98
N PRO A 62 -24.21 4.05 9.64
CA PRO A 62 -23.91 3.10 10.70
C PRO A 62 -24.93 3.26 11.82
N SER A 63 -25.47 2.15 12.31
CA SER A 63 -26.42 2.10 13.42
C SER A 63 -25.87 1.26 14.57
N ARG A 64 -26.44 1.44 15.77
CA ARG A 64 -26.18 0.57 16.92
C ARG A 64 -27.05 -0.68 16.88
N LYS A 65 -28.10 -0.68 16.06
CA LYS A 65 -28.92 -1.85 15.77
C LYS A 65 -28.38 -2.53 14.50
N PRO A 66 -28.11 -3.84 14.52
CA PRO A 66 -27.59 -4.56 13.36
C PRO A 66 -28.48 -4.44 12.12
N GLU A 67 -29.80 -4.52 12.29
CA GLU A 67 -30.77 -4.51 11.19
C GLU A 67 -30.76 -3.23 10.36
N GLU A 68 -30.37 -2.10 10.94
CA GLU A 68 -30.37 -0.79 10.29
C GLU A 68 -28.95 -0.35 9.86
N ALA A 69 -27.92 -1.08 10.28
CA ALA A 69 -26.53 -0.63 10.17
C ALA A 69 -25.98 -0.79 8.75
N GLY A 70 -25.46 0.31 8.20
CA GLY A 70 -24.78 0.31 6.91
C GLY A 70 -23.37 0.87 6.94
N ILE A 71 -22.70 0.79 5.79
CA ILE A 71 -21.31 1.19 5.58
C ILE A 71 -21.16 2.49 4.81
N TYR A 72 -22.25 3.20 4.50
CA TYR A 72 -22.25 4.32 3.57
C TYR A 72 -21.22 5.40 3.95
N THR A 73 -21.13 5.76 5.23
CA THR A 73 -20.17 6.77 5.71
C THR A 73 -18.72 6.28 5.64
N ALA A 74 -18.47 5.03 6.00
CA ALA A 74 -17.15 4.41 5.98
C ALA A 74 -16.62 4.19 4.55
N LEU A 75 -17.51 3.81 3.62
CA LEU A 75 -17.19 3.65 2.20
C LEU A 75 -16.78 4.99 1.58
N ASN A 76 -17.60 6.02 1.78
CA ASN A 76 -17.29 7.37 1.31
C ASN A 76 -16.00 7.89 1.97
N GLY A 77 -15.83 7.72 3.27
CA GLY A 77 -14.62 8.13 3.97
C GLY A 77 -13.36 7.45 3.44
N THR A 78 -13.40 6.15 3.10
CA THR A 78 -12.28 5.47 2.43
C THR A 78 -11.95 6.11 1.08
N ILE A 79 -12.96 6.46 0.28
CA ILE A 79 -12.76 7.14 -1.01
C ILE A 79 -12.12 8.53 -0.82
N TRP A 80 -12.67 9.35 0.08
CA TRP A 80 -12.13 10.66 0.44
C TRP A 80 -10.68 10.58 0.93
N LEU A 81 -10.37 9.59 1.77
CA LEU A 81 -9.01 9.34 2.23
C LEU A 81 -8.07 9.04 1.07
N MET A 82 -8.48 8.15 0.14
CA MET A 82 -7.64 7.78 -1.01
C MET A 82 -7.44 8.92 -2.01
N PHE A 83 -8.39 9.85 -2.10
CA PHE A 83 -8.21 11.09 -2.88
C PHE A 83 -7.09 11.98 -2.33
N VAL A 84 -6.73 11.87 -1.05
CA VAL A 84 -5.56 12.57 -0.48
C VAL A 84 -4.32 11.69 -0.60
N VAL A 85 -4.41 10.42 -0.20
CA VAL A 85 -3.25 9.51 -0.13
C VAL A 85 -2.60 9.30 -1.49
N ALA A 86 -3.39 9.01 -2.53
CA ALA A 86 -2.86 8.69 -3.85
C ALA A 86 -2.05 9.84 -4.46
N PRO A 87 -2.57 11.07 -4.64
CA PRO A 87 -1.81 12.14 -5.26
C PRO A 87 -0.62 12.57 -4.41
N VAL A 88 -0.78 12.73 -3.09
CA VAL A 88 0.31 13.17 -2.22
C VAL A 88 1.47 12.18 -2.26
N SER A 89 1.18 10.89 -2.09
CA SER A 89 2.22 9.86 -2.04
C SER A 89 2.88 9.63 -3.39
N LEU A 90 2.12 9.69 -4.49
CA LEU A 90 2.68 9.57 -5.84
C LEU A 90 3.56 10.77 -6.20
N ILE A 91 3.08 11.99 -5.97
CA ILE A 91 3.83 13.21 -6.32
C ILE A 91 5.12 13.28 -5.50
N LEU A 92 5.02 13.15 -4.18
CA LEU A 92 6.19 13.23 -3.31
C LEU A 92 7.12 12.04 -3.50
N GLY A 93 6.57 10.82 -3.61
CA GLY A 93 7.37 9.60 -3.73
C GLY A 93 8.13 9.52 -5.06
N VAL A 94 7.44 9.75 -6.17
CA VAL A 94 8.05 9.73 -7.51
C VAL A 94 8.98 10.93 -7.68
N GLY A 95 8.60 12.12 -7.21
CA GLY A 95 9.46 13.30 -7.24
C GLY A 95 10.77 13.09 -6.47
N THR A 96 10.69 12.49 -5.27
CA THR A 96 11.87 12.14 -4.47
C THR A 96 12.75 11.12 -5.19
N ALA A 97 12.16 10.09 -5.81
CA ALA A 97 12.91 9.09 -6.56
C ALA A 97 13.63 9.68 -7.78
N ILE A 98 12.96 10.54 -8.56
CA ILE A 98 13.57 11.26 -9.70
C ILE A 98 14.73 12.13 -9.21
N TYR A 99 14.54 12.88 -8.11
CA TYR A 99 15.60 13.71 -7.55
C TYR A 99 16.80 12.85 -7.13
N LEU A 100 16.59 11.76 -6.39
CA LEU A 100 17.65 10.92 -5.86
C LEU A 100 18.41 10.14 -6.93
N GLU A 101 17.73 9.63 -7.97
CA GLU A 101 18.40 8.85 -9.01
C GLU A 101 18.98 9.70 -10.14
N GLU A 102 18.28 10.75 -10.58
CA GLU A 102 18.70 11.53 -11.75
C GLU A 102 19.47 12.78 -11.36
N TYR A 103 19.08 13.52 -10.30
CA TYR A 103 19.69 14.81 -9.97
C TYR A 103 20.76 14.77 -8.88
N ALA A 104 20.59 13.90 -7.88
CA ALA A 104 21.40 13.92 -6.69
C ALA A 104 22.80 13.35 -6.95
N LYS A 105 23.82 14.06 -6.45
CA LYS A 105 25.21 13.59 -6.51
C LYS A 105 25.42 12.51 -5.45
N LYS A 106 26.15 11.44 -5.78
CA LYS A 106 26.57 10.42 -4.81
C LYS A 106 27.47 11.05 -3.75
N ASN A 107 26.92 11.28 -2.56
CA ASN A 107 27.61 11.88 -1.42
C ASN A 107 27.09 11.29 -0.10
N ARG A 108 27.72 11.65 1.02
CA ARG A 108 27.31 11.16 2.35
C ARG A 108 25.87 11.55 2.70
N PHE A 109 25.43 12.74 2.26
CA PHE A 109 24.08 13.24 2.52
C PHE A 109 22.99 12.45 1.79
N THR A 110 23.18 12.15 0.49
CA THR A 110 22.26 11.31 -0.29
C THR A 110 22.21 9.88 0.25
N THR A 111 23.36 9.33 0.64
CA THR A 111 23.45 8.02 1.31
C THR A 111 22.67 8.03 2.63
N PHE A 112 22.82 9.09 3.43
CA PHE A 112 22.06 9.26 4.66
C PHE A 112 20.54 9.31 4.41
N ILE A 113 20.08 10.06 3.41
CA ILE A 113 18.65 10.10 3.04
C ILE A 113 18.15 8.71 2.62
N GLN A 114 18.89 7.99 1.77
CA GLN A 114 18.50 6.66 1.31
C GLN A 114 18.42 5.63 2.45
N ILE A 115 19.34 5.70 3.41
CA ILE A 115 19.30 4.86 4.62
C ILE A 115 18.03 5.18 5.44
N ASN A 116 17.70 6.46 5.63
CA ASN A 116 16.50 6.84 6.38
C ASN A 116 15.21 6.39 5.68
N ILE A 117 15.12 6.52 4.35
CA ILE A 117 13.98 6.00 3.58
C ILE A 117 13.85 4.49 3.77
N SER A 118 14.96 3.76 3.71
CA SER A 118 14.98 2.30 3.93
C SER A 118 14.56 1.93 5.35
N ASN A 119 15.02 2.70 6.35
CA ASN A 119 14.63 2.51 7.75
C ASN A 119 13.15 2.78 7.97
N LEU A 120 12.58 3.82 7.35
CA LEU A 120 11.15 4.16 7.44
C LEU A 120 10.26 3.03 6.92
N ALA A 121 10.69 2.28 5.90
CA ALA A 121 9.94 1.12 5.41
C ALA A 121 9.84 -0.02 6.45
N GLY A 122 10.75 -0.07 7.43
CA GLY A 122 10.75 -1.04 8.52
C GLY A 122 10.04 -0.56 9.79
N VAL A 123 9.58 0.69 9.85
CA VAL A 123 8.93 1.26 11.03
C VAL A 123 7.50 0.69 11.18
N PRO A 124 7.09 0.27 12.39
CA PRO A 124 5.71 -0.18 12.63
C PRO A 124 4.67 0.90 12.31
N SER A 125 3.52 0.52 11.73
CA SER A 125 2.50 1.47 11.27
C SER A 125 1.90 2.34 12.39
N VAL A 126 1.83 1.84 13.62
CA VAL A 126 1.41 2.58 14.83
C VAL A 126 2.23 3.86 15.05
N VAL A 127 3.54 3.82 14.77
CA VAL A 127 4.44 4.97 14.96
C VAL A 127 4.06 6.10 14.01
N PHE A 128 3.69 5.78 12.77
CA PHE A 128 3.18 6.78 11.83
C PHE A 128 1.87 7.41 12.32
N GLY A 129 1.00 6.64 12.97
CA GLY A 129 -0.20 7.18 13.62
C GLY A 129 0.12 8.21 14.72
N LEU A 130 1.12 7.94 15.57
CA LEU A 130 1.59 8.89 16.60
C LEU A 130 2.19 10.16 15.98
N LEU A 131 2.98 10.01 14.91
CA LEU A 131 3.51 11.15 14.16
C LEU A 131 2.39 11.97 13.53
N GLY A 132 1.38 11.31 12.96
CA GLY A 132 0.21 11.97 12.39
C GLY A 132 -0.60 12.76 13.43
N LEU A 133 -0.83 12.15 14.60
CA LEU A 133 -1.50 12.80 15.74
C LEU A 133 -0.72 14.03 16.22
N THR A 134 0.59 13.92 16.37
CA THR A 134 1.41 15.01 16.91
C THR A 134 1.57 16.16 15.91
N ILE A 135 1.86 15.85 14.64
CA ILE A 135 2.15 16.85 13.61
C ILE A 135 0.86 17.39 12.98
N PHE A 136 0.03 16.52 12.39
CA PHE A 136 -1.12 16.98 11.60
C PHE A 136 -2.30 17.35 12.48
N VAL A 137 -2.68 16.50 13.44
CA VAL A 137 -3.86 16.75 14.27
C VAL A 137 -3.61 17.88 15.27
N ARG A 138 -2.47 17.86 15.99
CA ARG A 138 -2.17 18.80 17.07
C ARG A 138 -1.38 20.03 16.59
N ALA A 139 -0.18 19.86 16.02
CA ALA A 139 0.68 20.99 15.71
C ALA A 139 0.13 21.87 14.57
N LEU A 140 -0.47 21.26 13.54
CA LEU A 140 -1.12 21.97 12.43
C LEU A 140 -2.63 22.22 12.66
N ALA A 141 -3.16 21.83 13.83
CA ALA A 141 -4.56 22.02 14.22
C ALA A 141 -5.58 21.52 13.18
N LEU A 142 -5.26 20.48 12.40
CA LEU A 142 -6.15 19.94 11.37
C LEU A 142 -7.28 19.08 11.94
N GLY A 143 -7.24 18.74 13.23
CA GLY A 143 -8.19 17.82 13.85
C GLY A 143 -8.11 16.40 13.26
N THR A 144 -9.07 15.54 13.62
CA THR A 144 -9.21 14.17 13.09
C THR A 144 -9.82 14.18 11.67
N SER A 145 -9.27 15.00 10.78
CA SER A 145 -9.84 15.29 9.47
C SER A 145 -9.36 14.34 8.35
N VAL A 146 -10.02 14.41 7.19
CA VAL A 146 -9.58 13.73 5.96
C VAL A 146 -8.14 14.08 5.61
N LEU A 147 -7.80 15.36 5.70
CA LEU A 147 -6.45 15.82 5.38
C LEU A 147 -5.42 15.24 6.36
N ALA A 148 -5.69 15.29 7.68
CA ALA A 148 -4.77 14.75 8.68
C ALA A 148 -4.56 13.24 8.53
N ALA A 149 -5.65 12.48 8.35
CA ALA A 149 -5.59 11.05 8.11
C ALA A 149 -4.87 10.71 6.79
N GLY A 150 -5.18 11.44 5.72
CA GLY A 150 -4.60 11.23 4.40
C GLY A 150 -3.11 11.52 4.35
N LEU A 151 -2.65 12.61 4.98
CA LEU A 151 -1.23 12.93 5.08
C LEU A 151 -0.48 11.89 5.93
N THR A 152 -1.08 11.44 7.03
CA THR A 152 -0.50 10.37 7.88
C THR A 152 -0.32 9.07 7.11
N MET A 153 -1.36 8.65 6.40
CA MET A 153 -1.32 7.44 5.56
C MET A 153 -0.35 7.59 4.39
N SER A 154 -0.21 8.80 3.84
CA SER A 154 0.78 9.09 2.82
C SER A 154 2.19 8.87 3.33
N LEU A 155 2.52 9.37 4.53
CA LEU A 155 3.83 9.15 5.15
C LEU A 155 4.15 7.67 5.35
N LEU A 156 3.15 6.87 5.71
CA LEU A 156 3.32 5.42 5.91
C LEU A 156 3.72 4.71 4.61
N ILE A 157 3.09 5.04 3.48
CA ILE A 157 3.35 4.36 2.20
C ILE A 157 4.44 5.02 1.35
N LEU A 158 4.86 6.24 1.71
CA LEU A 158 5.85 7.01 0.98
C LEU A 158 7.17 6.25 0.74
N PRO A 159 7.77 5.57 1.74
CA PRO A 159 9.03 4.84 1.53
C PRO A 159 8.90 3.74 0.47
N VAL A 160 7.77 3.05 0.44
CA VAL A 160 7.48 1.97 -0.51
C VAL A 160 7.44 2.52 -1.93
N ILE A 161 6.78 3.66 -2.14
CA ILE A 161 6.69 4.32 -3.45
C ILE A 161 8.06 4.83 -3.89
N ILE A 162 8.82 5.46 -2.98
CA ILE A 162 10.16 5.98 -3.31
C ILE A 162 11.06 4.82 -3.79
N VAL A 163 11.18 3.75 -3.01
CA VAL A 163 12.06 2.62 -3.33
C VAL A 163 11.64 1.98 -4.65
N ALA A 164 10.34 1.72 -4.85
CA ALA A 164 9.87 1.14 -6.10
C ALA A 164 10.11 2.06 -7.31
N ALA A 165 9.96 3.37 -7.15
CA ALA A 165 10.24 4.31 -8.21
C ALA A 165 11.75 4.44 -8.52
N GLN A 166 12.62 4.39 -7.50
CA GLN A 166 14.07 4.39 -7.69
C GLN A 166 14.51 3.15 -8.48
N GLU A 167 14.05 1.96 -8.09
CA GLU A 167 14.40 0.73 -8.80
C GLU A 167 13.86 0.73 -10.24
N ALA A 168 12.66 1.27 -10.48
CA ALA A 168 12.12 1.43 -11.83
C ALA A 168 12.94 2.39 -12.70
N ILE A 169 13.40 3.52 -12.15
CA ILE A 169 14.25 4.48 -12.86
C ILE A 169 15.64 3.87 -13.14
N ARG A 170 16.21 3.16 -12.16
CA ARG A 170 17.52 2.52 -12.26
C ARG A 170 17.53 1.37 -13.27
N ALA A 171 16.40 0.69 -13.45
CA ALA A 171 16.24 -0.37 -14.45
C ALA A 171 16.31 0.12 -15.90
N VAL A 172 16.10 1.42 -16.15
CA VAL A 172 16.23 1.99 -17.49
C VAL A 172 17.71 1.91 -17.94
N PRO A 173 18.03 1.34 -19.12
CA PRO A 173 19.40 1.25 -19.60
C PRO A 173 20.10 2.60 -19.71
N LYS A 174 21.38 2.66 -19.32
CA LYS A 174 22.18 3.90 -19.36
C LYS A 174 22.39 4.39 -20.80
N GLN A 175 22.46 3.48 -21.75
CA GLN A 175 22.65 3.76 -23.18
C GLN A 175 21.55 4.68 -23.75
N LEU A 176 20.31 4.54 -23.27
CA LEU A 176 19.21 5.41 -23.70
C LEU A 176 19.42 6.87 -23.25
N ARG A 177 20.01 7.07 -22.08
CA ARG A 177 20.35 8.41 -21.57
C ARG A 177 21.50 9.01 -22.39
N GLU A 178 22.54 8.23 -22.65
CA GLU A 178 23.69 8.65 -23.44
C GLU A 178 23.31 8.99 -24.89
N ALA A 179 22.45 8.19 -25.52
CA ALA A 179 21.91 8.47 -26.85
C ALA A 179 21.08 9.78 -26.88
N SER A 180 20.24 10.00 -25.87
CA SER A 180 19.48 11.24 -25.72
C SER A 180 20.40 12.47 -25.60
N PHE A 181 21.45 12.38 -24.79
CA PHE A 181 22.47 13.44 -24.68
C PHE A 181 23.26 13.64 -25.98
N GLY A 182 23.56 12.56 -26.71
CA GLY A 182 24.21 12.62 -28.02
C GLY A 182 23.39 13.34 -29.09
N MET A 183 22.06 13.35 -28.96
CA MET A 183 21.14 14.13 -29.80
C MET A 183 20.98 15.60 -29.34
N GLY A 184 21.76 16.04 -28.35
CA GLY A 184 21.70 17.40 -27.81
C GLY A 184 20.53 17.66 -26.85
N ALA A 185 19.85 16.61 -26.36
CA ALA A 185 18.76 16.77 -25.40
C ALA A 185 19.28 17.21 -24.02
N THR A 186 18.54 18.08 -23.35
CA THR A 186 18.84 18.46 -21.97
C THR A 186 18.53 17.31 -21.00
N LYS A 187 19.05 17.40 -19.78
CA LYS A 187 18.75 16.44 -18.70
C LYS A 187 17.25 16.31 -18.42
N TRP A 188 16.53 17.43 -18.35
CA TRP A 188 15.08 17.42 -18.15
C TRP A 188 14.34 16.75 -19.33
N GLN A 189 14.74 17.07 -20.56
CA GLN A 189 14.16 16.43 -21.75
C GLN A 189 14.39 14.92 -21.74
N THR A 190 15.59 14.47 -21.38
CA THR A 190 15.93 13.05 -21.27
C THR A 190 15.09 12.35 -20.20
N ILE A 191 14.93 12.98 -19.03
CA ILE A 191 14.11 12.42 -17.93
C ILE A 191 12.65 12.29 -18.38
N VAL A 192 12.05 13.36 -18.90
CA VAL A 192 10.62 13.39 -19.24
C VAL A 192 10.28 12.54 -20.47
N ARG A 193 11.15 12.51 -21.49
CA ARG A 193 10.83 11.86 -22.77
C ARG A 193 11.38 10.44 -22.92
N VAL A 194 12.40 10.07 -22.14
CA VAL A 194 13.05 8.76 -22.27
C VAL A 194 12.92 7.95 -20.98
N VAL A 195 13.42 8.48 -19.86
CA VAL A 195 13.50 7.72 -18.61
C VAL A 195 12.12 7.51 -17.99
N MET A 196 11.31 8.55 -17.84
CA MET A 196 9.99 8.48 -17.22
C MET A 196 9.04 7.53 -17.98
N PRO A 197 8.86 7.64 -19.31
CA PRO A 197 8.00 6.71 -20.04
C PRO A 197 8.41 5.24 -19.88
N ALA A 198 9.73 4.97 -19.86
CA ALA A 198 10.26 3.63 -19.65
C ALA A 198 10.07 3.12 -18.21
N ALA A 199 10.16 3.99 -17.20
CA ALA A 199 10.05 3.64 -15.80
C ALA A 199 8.59 3.59 -15.28
N ILE A 200 7.64 4.28 -15.93
CA ILE A 200 6.23 4.39 -15.48
C ILE A 200 5.60 3.02 -15.14
N PRO A 201 5.72 1.96 -15.96
CA PRO A 201 5.12 0.67 -15.62
C PRO A 201 5.64 0.07 -14.30
N GLY A 202 6.93 0.26 -14.03
CA GLY A 202 7.56 -0.14 -12.77
C GLY A 202 7.10 0.71 -11.59
N ILE A 203 7.10 2.04 -11.75
CA ILE A 203 6.61 2.99 -10.74
C ILE A 203 5.15 2.68 -10.36
N LEU A 204 4.29 2.48 -11.36
CA LEU A 204 2.87 2.18 -11.15
C LEU A 204 2.67 0.86 -10.43
N THR A 205 3.49 -0.16 -10.69
CA THR A 205 3.42 -1.43 -9.96
C THR A 205 3.72 -1.23 -8.48
N GLY A 206 4.76 -0.47 -8.13
CA GLY A 206 5.05 -0.10 -6.75
C GLY A 206 3.93 0.72 -6.09
N ALA A 207 3.39 1.69 -6.81
CA ALA A 207 2.28 2.51 -6.33
C ALA A 207 1.01 1.69 -6.06
N ILE A 208 0.66 0.74 -6.93
CA ILE A 208 -0.49 -0.15 -6.74
C ILE A 208 -0.37 -0.93 -5.44
N LEU A 209 0.81 -1.52 -5.19
CA LEU A 209 1.06 -2.29 -3.96
C LEU A 209 1.01 -1.40 -2.71
N ALA A 210 1.58 -0.19 -2.80
CA ALA A 210 1.57 0.79 -1.71
C ALA A 210 0.15 1.27 -1.38
N LEU A 211 -0.65 1.62 -2.39
CA LEU A 211 -2.04 2.06 -2.18
C LEU A 211 -2.95 0.93 -1.70
N SER A 212 -2.74 -0.29 -2.20
CA SER A 212 -3.44 -1.49 -1.70
C SER A 212 -3.20 -1.70 -0.21
N ARG A 213 -1.95 -1.48 0.24
CA ARG A 213 -1.60 -1.51 1.66
C ARG A 213 -2.31 -0.39 2.42
N ALA A 214 -2.28 0.86 1.93
CA ALA A 214 -2.93 1.99 2.60
C ALA A 214 -4.42 1.76 2.87
N ILE A 215 -5.15 1.22 1.89
CA ILE A 215 -6.59 0.96 2.02
C ILE A 215 -6.90 -0.04 3.15
N GLY A 216 -6.01 -1.00 3.40
CA GLY A 216 -6.21 -2.07 4.38
C GLY A 216 -5.66 -1.75 5.79
N GLU A 217 -4.99 -0.61 5.99
CA GLU A 217 -4.35 -0.29 7.27
C GLU A 217 -5.31 0.39 8.25
N THR A 218 -5.35 -0.12 9.48
CA THR A 218 -6.19 0.37 10.59
C THR A 218 -5.37 1.02 11.69
N ALA A 219 -4.27 0.39 12.08
CA ALA A 219 -3.44 0.76 13.23
C ALA A 219 -3.07 2.26 13.29
N PRO A 220 -2.53 2.91 12.24
CA PRO A 220 -2.19 4.33 12.30
C PRO A 220 -3.42 5.22 12.51
N LEU A 221 -4.57 4.83 11.95
CA LEU A 221 -5.81 5.61 12.01
C LEU A 221 -6.50 5.51 13.38
N VAL A 222 -6.42 4.34 14.03
CA VAL A 222 -6.84 4.17 15.43
C VAL A 222 -6.05 5.11 16.33
N VAL A 223 -4.72 5.12 16.17
CA VAL A 223 -3.81 5.93 16.99
C VAL A 223 -3.98 7.42 16.74
N LEU A 224 -4.25 7.80 15.49
CA LEU A 224 -4.59 9.18 15.12
C LEU A 224 -5.86 9.66 15.82
N GLY A 225 -6.74 8.75 16.23
CA GLY A 225 -7.95 9.05 16.97
C GLY A 225 -9.19 9.21 16.09
N LEU A 226 -9.23 8.58 14.91
CA LEU A 226 -10.45 8.59 14.09
C LEU A 226 -11.61 7.91 14.83
N PRO A 227 -12.83 8.48 14.77
CA PRO A 227 -13.98 7.90 15.42
C PRO A 227 -14.37 6.56 14.80
N LEU A 228 -14.68 5.61 15.67
CA LEU A 228 -15.13 4.27 15.29
C LEU A 228 -16.58 4.25 14.80
N PHE A 229 -17.36 5.30 15.07
CA PHE A 229 -18.77 5.42 14.68
C PHE A 229 -19.05 6.85 14.24
N LEU A 230 -19.52 7.01 13.01
CA LEU A 230 -19.76 8.31 12.40
C LEU A 230 -20.99 8.26 11.50
N ALA A 231 -22.06 8.95 11.88
CA ALA A 231 -23.36 8.92 11.22
C ALA A 231 -23.62 10.12 10.29
N PHE A 232 -22.56 10.80 9.84
CA PHE A 232 -22.64 11.85 8.83
C PHE A 232 -21.46 11.74 7.87
N LEU A 233 -21.58 12.37 6.69
CA LEU A 233 -20.54 12.37 5.67
C LEU A 233 -19.66 13.61 5.83
N PRO A 234 -18.35 13.51 5.53
CA PRO A 234 -17.52 14.68 5.36
C PRO A 234 -17.99 15.45 4.12
N ASN A 235 -18.17 16.77 4.25
CA ASN A 235 -18.44 17.68 3.14
C ASN A 235 -17.16 18.36 2.63
N SER A 236 -16.12 18.41 3.48
CA SER A 236 -14.84 19.02 3.20
C SER A 236 -13.68 18.12 3.65
N PHE A 237 -12.48 18.39 3.11
CA PHE A 237 -11.24 17.70 3.52
C PHE A 237 -10.83 17.97 4.98
N LEU A 238 -11.38 19.01 5.60
CA LEU A 238 -11.15 19.33 7.01
C LEU A 238 -12.15 18.65 7.96
N ASP A 239 -13.17 17.99 7.42
CA ASP A 239 -14.17 17.31 8.24
C ASP A 239 -13.65 15.97 8.74
N THR A 240 -14.23 15.51 9.86
CA THR A 240 -13.91 14.20 10.43
C THR A 240 -14.53 13.09 9.58
N LEU A 241 -13.82 11.97 9.46
CA LEU A 241 -14.30 10.79 8.74
C LEU A 241 -14.14 9.51 9.56
N THR A 242 -14.76 8.45 9.05
CA THR A 242 -14.40 7.07 9.37
C THR A 242 -14.16 6.31 8.07
N VAL A 243 -13.43 5.20 8.13
CA VAL A 243 -13.07 4.39 6.95
C VAL A 243 -13.51 2.95 7.13
N LEU A 244 -13.66 2.22 6.02
CA LEU A 244 -14.07 0.81 6.03
C LEU A 244 -13.26 -0.06 7.01
N PRO A 245 -11.91 -0.01 7.05
CA PRO A 245 -11.16 -0.83 7.99
C PRO A 245 -11.45 -0.50 9.46
N MET A 246 -11.70 0.77 9.79
CA MET A 246 -12.08 1.21 11.14
C MET A 246 -13.47 0.71 11.52
N GLN A 247 -14.41 0.75 10.58
CA GLN A 247 -15.77 0.24 10.77
C GLN A 247 -15.77 -1.28 10.97
N ILE A 248 -15.00 -2.01 10.16
CA ILE A 248 -14.80 -3.46 10.30
C ILE A 248 -14.23 -3.76 11.69
N TYR A 249 -13.19 -3.05 12.12
CA TYR A 249 -12.59 -3.21 13.45
C TYR A 249 -13.59 -2.95 14.60
N ASN A 250 -14.44 -1.94 14.48
CA ASN A 250 -15.51 -1.68 15.46
C ASN A 250 -16.46 -2.87 15.55
N TRP A 251 -16.97 -3.33 14.41
CA TRP A 251 -17.98 -4.39 14.37
C TRP A 251 -17.45 -5.76 14.76
N THR A 252 -16.21 -6.12 14.41
CA THR A 252 -15.58 -7.36 14.88
C THR A 252 -15.31 -7.37 16.38
N SER A 253 -15.12 -6.18 16.98
CA SER A 253 -14.93 -6.04 18.42
C SER A 253 -16.25 -6.15 19.22
N ARG A 254 -17.40 -6.21 18.56
CA ARG A 254 -18.70 -6.36 19.23
C ARG A 254 -19.02 -7.83 19.49
N PRO A 255 -19.64 -8.16 20.64
CA PRO A 255 -19.95 -9.55 21.01
C PRO A 255 -21.13 -10.14 20.22
N GLN A 256 -21.95 -9.31 19.58
CA GLN A 256 -23.16 -9.72 18.85
C GLN A 256 -22.79 -10.37 17.51
N VAL A 257 -23.36 -11.55 17.24
CA VAL A 257 -23.07 -12.35 16.04
C VAL A 257 -23.44 -11.62 14.75
N GLU A 258 -24.54 -10.86 14.76
CA GLU A 258 -25.00 -10.09 13.60
C GLU A 258 -23.98 -9.02 13.17
N PHE A 259 -23.30 -8.36 14.12
CA PHE A 259 -22.24 -7.42 13.78
C PHE A 259 -21.00 -8.11 13.19
N GLN A 260 -20.72 -9.37 13.55
CA GLN A 260 -19.66 -10.14 12.90
C GLN A 260 -20.00 -10.44 11.44
N ALA A 261 -21.27 -10.72 11.15
CA ALA A 261 -21.74 -10.94 9.78
C ALA A 261 -21.72 -9.64 8.95
N LEU A 262 -22.13 -8.50 9.53
CA LEU A 262 -21.99 -7.18 8.91
C LEU A 262 -20.51 -6.81 8.66
N ALA A 263 -19.62 -7.16 9.59
CA ALA A 263 -18.19 -7.00 9.39
C ALA A 263 -17.67 -7.85 8.22
N ALA A 264 -18.12 -9.10 8.09
CA ALA A 264 -17.80 -9.94 6.95
C ALA A 264 -18.31 -9.33 5.63
N ALA A 265 -19.53 -8.80 5.60
CA ALA A 265 -20.06 -8.07 4.45
C ALA A 265 -19.22 -6.82 4.11
N ALA A 266 -18.81 -6.04 5.11
CA ALA A 266 -17.93 -4.89 4.91
C ALA A 266 -16.54 -5.29 4.37
N ILE A 267 -15.99 -6.43 4.81
CA ILE A 267 -14.74 -6.98 4.26
C ILE A 267 -14.91 -7.33 2.77
N LEU A 268 -16.05 -7.94 2.38
CA LEU A 268 -16.34 -8.21 0.96
C LEU A 268 -16.38 -6.91 0.14
N VAL A 269 -17.03 -5.87 0.64
CA VAL A 269 -17.05 -4.56 -0.04
C VAL A 269 -15.66 -3.96 -0.13
N LEU A 270 -14.86 -4.03 0.93
CA LEU A 270 -13.47 -3.56 0.93
C LEU A 270 -12.62 -4.33 -0.10
N LEU A 271 -12.80 -5.65 -0.22
CA LEU A 271 -12.13 -6.48 -1.23
C LEU A 271 -12.53 -6.08 -2.65
N VAL A 272 -13.83 -5.86 -2.89
CA VAL A 272 -14.33 -5.40 -4.20
C VAL A 272 -13.76 -4.03 -4.54
N LEU A 273 -13.75 -3.09 -3.58
CA LEU A 273 -13.18 -1.76 -3.76
C LEU A 273 -11.67 -1.82 -4.05
N LEU A 274 -10.92 -2.67 -3.35
CA LEU A 274 -9.50 -2.91 -3.58
C LEU A 274 -9.27 -3.46 -4.99
N ILE A 275 -10.02 -4.48 -5.40
CA ILE A 275 -9.93 -5.07 -6.75
C ILE A 275 -10.27 -4.03 -7.81
N ALA A 276 -11.31 -3.23 -7.61
CA ALA A 276 -11.71 -2.18 -8.55
C ALA A 276 -10.62 -1.12 -8.70
N MET A 277 -10.08 -0.59 -7.59
CA MET A 277 -9.00 0.39 -7.61
C MET A 277 -7.75 -0.18 -8.29
N ASN A 278 -7.35 -1.40 -7.94
CA ASN A 278 -6.17 -2.04 -8.53
C ASN A 278 -6.36 -2.33 -10.01
N SER A 279 -7.57 -2.72 -10.43
CA SER A 279 -7.89 -2.94 -11.84
C SER A 279 -7.73 -1.65 -12.64
N ILE A 280 -8.25 -0.52 -12.14
CA ILE A 280 -8.07 0.80 -12.76
C ILE A 280 -6.58 1.12 -12.90
N ALA A 281 -5.81 0.95 -11.83
CA ALA A 281 -4.39 1.24 -11.84
C ALA A 281 -3.59 0.31 -12.79
N VAL A 282 -3.97 -0.97 -12.90
CA VAL A 282 -3.39 -1.92 -13.86
C VAL A 282 -3.76 -1.55 -15.30
N ILE A 283 -4.98 -1.10 -15.56
CA ILE A 283 -5.38 -0.63 -16.90
C ILE A 283 -4.52 0.58 -17.31
N ILE A 284 -4.32 1.54 -16.39
CA ILE A 284 -3.43 2.68 -16.59
C ILE A 284 -2.01 2.18 -16.92
N ARG A 285 -1.46 1.27 -16.11
CA ARG A 285 -0.13 0.66 -16.34
C ARG A 285 0.00 0.00 -17.71
N ASN A 286 -0.96 -0.83 -18.09
CA ASN A 286 -0.94 -1.58 -19.35
C ASN A 286 -0.97 -0.65 -20.57
N LYS A 287 -1.66 0.50 -20.47
CA LYS A 287 -1.67 1.52 -21.52
C LYS A 287 -0.28 2.15 -21.71
N PHE A 288 0.49 2.36 -20.64
CA PHE A 288 1.85 2.88 -20.72
C PHE A 288 2.87 1.82 -21.16
N GLN A 289 2.65 0.55 -20.81
CA GLN A 289 3.54 -0.55 -21.23
C GLN A 289 3.51 -0.81 -22.74
N LYS A 290 2.35 -0.63 -23.40
CA LYS A 290 2.22 -0.81 -24.87
C LYS A 290 2.90 0.29 -25.71
N ARG A 291 3.41 1.35 -25.09
CA ARG A 291 4.07 2.48 -25.79
C ARG A 291 5.60 2.36 -25.83
N LEU A 292 6.15 1.28 -25.27
CA LEU A 292 7.57 0.89 -25.36
C LEU A 292 7.72 -0.20 -26.41
#